data_AF-A0A7J4FNF7-F1
#
_entry.id   AF-A0A7J4FNF7-F1
#
_cell.length_a   1.000
_cell.length_b   1.000
_cell.length_c   1.000
_cell.angle_alpha   90.00
_cell.angle_beta   90.00
_cell.angle_gamma   90.00
#
_symmetry.space_group_name_H-M   'P 1'
#
loop_
_entity.id
_entity.type
_entity.pdbx_description
1 polymer ?
#
loop_
_entity_poly.entity_id
_entity_poly.type
_entity_poly.pdbx_seq_one_letter_code
_entity_poly.pdbx_strand_id
1 'polypeptide(L)'
;MIKEMLQDLPGDVKKLVDLIGRPEKGELNYDGKERPFSRLEALRELKRLEMEGVISPPKKRFGVNVHIHTSESFSIFKSPAEAAWAGYRAGLEVMGINDHYTISGHKEFRRACRILGLKSTFSIEAMAMSEEAKNSGERYNDPKNPGRIYLCGKGVVHDLEIGSASEHLLRSIRRAFRERCKKMTEKVSALLSSIDSSLSLSFGVVLKLTPHGNVTERHIAQAVIEIIRSRYPKREDQRKLLEKMIGDLNDEDLSREDKLQNIVRNRLLKANGPAYVEEPEEVFPSIERLVKLFRDYGAIPTYPVLGNPITEREKNLDSLFKELEEYGIYAVEVIPKRNTRRRLQEILKEAEKHGFPVFSGTEHNTKTPEPLLDEFSKDQEFIPIFREGANLLLGHHFLSKYCGKGYLRSEDELTFENRRVGAAFFSFVGKITWSDETLKWLREIGTENAYKVILGMYSLFADRESKELIVQRGFKVENEILQGIQAKNDEVFKDDGARSRFKKSVINFVKIIV
;
A
#
# COMPACT_ATOMS: atom_id res chain seq x y z
N MET A 1 7.73 16.15 -8.34
CA MET A 1 6.33 15.68 -8.35
C MET A 1 5.33 16.72 -7.80
N ILE A 2 4.97 16.77 -6.50
CA ILE A 2 3.87 17.65 -6.02
C ILE A 2 4.15 19.15 -6.27
N LYS A 3 5.39 19.62 -6.04
CA LYS A 3 5.76 21.02 -6.32
C LYS A 3 5.64 21.39 -7.80
N GLU A 4 5.99 20.50 -8.72
CA GLU A 4 5.84 20.73 -10.16
C GLU A 4 4.36 20.79 -10.54
N MET A 5 3.52 19.94 -9.94
CA MET A 5 2.07 19.94 -10.15
C MET A 5 1.37 21.22 -9.66
N LEU A 6 2.06 22.01 -8.83
CA LEU A 6 1.59 23.27 -8.25
C LEU A 6 2.05 24.52 -9.02
N GLN A 7 3.00 24.42 -9.96
CA GLN A 7 3.59 25.60 -10.59
C GLN A 7 2.55 26.43 -11.35
N ASP A 8 1.66 25.76 -12.08
CA ASP A 8 0.68 26.39 -12.99
C ASP A 8 -0.71 26.61 -12.39
N LEU A 9 -0.90 26.34 -11.08
CA LEU A 9 -2.20 26.47 -10.44
C LEU A 9 -2.45 27.90 -9.90
N PRO A 10 -3.71 28.39 -9.89
CA PRO A 10 -4.06 29.65 -9.23
C PRO A 10 -3.67 29.67 -7.75
N GLY A 11 -3.38 30.85 -7.19
CA GLY A 11 -2.90 31.00 -5.81
C GLY A 11 -3.80 30.33 -4.76
N ASP A 12 -5.12 30.46 -4.90
CA ASP A 12 -6.08 29.84 -3.96
C ASP A 12 -6.14 28.32 -4.11
N VAL A 13 -5.92 27.79 -5.31
CA VAL A 13 -5.77 26.34 -5.53
C VAL A 13 -4.50 25.83 -4.83
N LYS A 14 -3.38 26.56 -4.89
CA LYS A 14 -2.15 26.18 -4.19
C LYS A 14 -2.36 26.10 -2.68
N LYS A 15 -3.17 27.00 -2.10
CA LYS A 15 -3.54 26.95 -0.68
C LYS A 15 -4.34 25.69 -0.34
N LEU A 16 -5.31 25.32 -1.17
CA LEU A 16 -6.09 24.09 -0.98
C LEU A 16 -5.21 22.84 -1.06
N VAL A 17 -4.30 22.78 -2.02
CA VAL A 17 -3.35 21.65 -2.14
C VAL A 17 -2.33 21.64 -1.00
N ASP A 18 -1.98 22.77 -0.40
CA ASP A 18 -1.20 22.74 0.84
C ASP A 18 -2.04 22.18 2.01
N LEU A 19 -3.30 22.60 2.13
CA LEU A 19 -4.22 22.18 3.20
C LEU A 19 -4.44 20.67 3.26
N ILE A 20 -4.53 19.96 2.11
CA ILE A 20 -4.72 18.50 2.12
C ILE A 20 -3.55 17.75 2.77
N GLY A 21 -2.37 18.36 2.88
CA GLY A 21 -1.19 17.80 3.56
C GLY A 21 -0.94 18.35 4.96
N ARG A 22 -1.81 19.21 5.50
CA ARG A 22 -1.60 19.82 6.82
C ARG A 22 -2.16 18.94 7.95
N PRO A 23 -1.54 18.97 9.15
CA PRO A 23 -2.05 18.28 10.34
C PRO A 23 -3.52 18.62 10.68
N GLU A 24 -4.28 17.66 11.20
CA GLU A 24 -5.66 17.83 11.66
C GLU A 24 -5.81 17.64 13.18
N LYS A 25 -6.90 18.15 13.74
CA LYS A 25 -7.22 17.98 15.17
C LYS A 25 -7.31 16.49 15.52
N GLY A 26 -6.58 16.08 16.55
CA GLY A 26 -6.50 14.68 17.00
C GLY A 26 -5.19 13.99 16.61
N GLU A 27 -4.44 14.55 15.65
CA GLU A 27 -3.11 14.06 15.29
C GLU A 27 -2.04 14.64 16.23
N LEU A 28 -0.98 13.87 16.48
CA LEU A 28 0.14 14.30 17.33
C LEU A 28 0.85 15.54 16.79
N ASN A 29 0.87 15.68 15.45
CA ASN A 29 1.54 16.76 14.73
C ASN A 29 0.66 18.00 14.54
N TYR A 30 -0.54 18.04 15.14
CA TYR A 30 -1.42 19.20 15.10
C TYR A 30 -0.77 20.42 15.75
N ASP A 31 -0.77 21.55 15.04
CA ASP A 31 -0.13 22.80 15.44
C ASP A 31 -1.04 23.72 16.27
N GLY A 32 -2.23 23.24 16.66
CA GLY A 32 -3.20 24.02 17.45
C GLY A 32 -3.96 25.08 16.64
N LYS A 33 -3.68 25.22 15.34
CA LYS A 33 -4.31 26.23 14.49
C LYS A 33 -5.56 25.67 13.82
N GLU A 34 -6.68 26.35 13.98
CA GLU A 34 -7.87 26.05 13.18
C GLU A 34 -7.60 26.33 11.70
N ARG A 35 -8.19 25.50 10.85
CA ARG A 35 -8.05 25.58 9.39
C ARG A 35 -9.43 25.81 8.81
N PRO A 36 -9.54 26.57 7.71
CA PRO A 36 -10.83 26.84 7.09
C PRO A 36 -11.49 25.57 6.53
N PHE A 37 -10.69 24.55 6.24
CA PHE A 37 -11.14 23.26 5.75
C PHE A 37 -10.32 22.13 6.39
N SER A 38 -10.97 21.01 6.68
CA SER A 38 -10.29 19.71 6.76
C SER A 38 -9.63 19.36 5.43
N ARG A 39 -8.68 18.41 5.43
CA ARG A 39 -8.06 17.85 4.24
C ARG A 39 -9.10 17.34 3.25
N LEU A 40 -10.12 16.64 3.73
CA LEU A 40 -11.16 16.08 2.87
C LEU A 40 -12.11 17.16 2.32
N GLU A 41 -12.38 18.23 3.06
CA GLU A 41 -13.13 19.39 2.55
C GLU A 41 -12.33 20.16 1.50
N ALA A 42 -11.05 20.43 1.77
CA ALA A 42 -10.15 21.04 0.80
C ALA A 42 -10.05 20.19 -0.49
N LEU A 43 -10.05 18.87 -0.37
CA LEU A 43 -10.05 17.96 -1.51
C LEU A 43 -11.37 17.99 -2.30
N ARG A 44 -12.53 18.10 -1.62
CA ARG A 44 -13.82 18.31 -2.29
C ARG A 44 -13.85 19.63 -3.04
N GLU A 45 -13.27 20.67 -2.45
CA GLU A 45 -13.19 21.97 -3.07
C GLU A 45 -12.29 21.96 -4.31
N LEU A 46 -11.15 21.28 -4.25
CA LEU A 46 -10.33 21.02 -5.44
C LEU A 46 -11.13 20.31 -6.53
N LYS A 47 -11.94 19.30 -6.16
CA LYS A 47 -12.78 18.60 -7.12
C LYS A 47 -13.88 19.48 -7.71
N ARG A 48 -14.48 20.38 -6.91
CA ARG A 48 -15.45 21.38 -7.38
C ARG A 48 -14.83 22.32 -8.42
N LEU A 49 -13.66 22.87 -8.11
CA LEU A 49 -12.91 23.74 -9.01
C LEU A 49 -12.54 23.04 -10.32
N GLU A 50 -12.31 21.72 -10.30
CA GLU A 50 -12.10 20.95 -11.52
C GLU A 50 -13.37 20.86 -12.38
N MET A 51 -14.53 20.60 -11.76
CA MET A 51 -15.81 20.54 -12.47
C MET A 51 -16.19 21.88 -13.10
N GLU A 52 -15.77 22.99 -12.48
CA GLU A 52 -15.97 24.35 -12.98
C GLU A 52 -14.93 24.77 -14.02
N GLY A 53 -13.95 23.91 -14.32
CA GLY A 53 -12.90 24.18 -15.32
C GLY A 53 -11.78 25.10 -14.84
N VAL A 54 -11.73 25.45 -13.55
CA VAL A 54 -10.66 26.27 -12.95
C VAL A 54 -9.34 25.49 -12.91
N ILE A 55 -9.41 24.18 -12.69
CA ILE A 55 -8.27 23.28 -12.79
C ILE A 55 -8.57 22.18 -13.80
N SER A 56 -7.58 21.82 -14.63
CA SER A 56 -7.77 20.75 -15.60
C SER A 56 -7.73 19.38 -14.91
N PRO A 57 -8.61 18.44 -15.32
CA PRO A 57 -8.51 17.05 -14.90
C PRO A 57 -7.25 16.37 -15.49
N PRO A 58 -6.85 15.21 -14.97
CA PRO A 58 -5.78 14.39 -15.53
C PRO A 58 -6.10 14.00 -16.97
N LYS A 59 -5.13 14.20 -17.88
CA LYS A 59 -5.32 13.99 -19.34
C LYS A 59 -5.74 12.56 -19.71
N LYS A 60 -5.21 11.56 -18.99
CA LYS A 60 -5.49 10.15 -19.22
C LYS A 60 -5.41 9.37 -17.90
N ARG A 61 -6.28 8.38 -17.74
CA ARG A 61 -6.12 7.33 -16.73
C ARG A 61 -5.25 6.21 -17.28
N PHE A 62 -4.18 5.88 -16.59
CA PHE A 62 -3.21 4.88 -17.02
C PHE A 62 -2.38 4.36 -15.85
N GLY A 63 -2.17 3.04 -15.82
CA GLY A 63 -1.27 2.40 -14.88
C GLY A 63 -1.86 2.24 -13.48
N VAL A 64 -1.22 1.38 -12.70
CA VAL A 64 -1.61 1.04 -11.34
C VAL A 64 -0.40 1.13 -10.43
N ASN A 65 -0.64 1.42 -9.16
CA ASN A 65 0.39 1.38 -8.13
C ASN A 65 -0.26 1.05 -6.79
N VAL A 66 -0.12 -0.19 -6.34
CA VAL A 66 -0.77 -0.71 -5.13
C VAL A 66 0.19 -0.79 -3.93
N HIS A 67 1.34 -0.11 -4.02
CA HIS A 67 2.31 -0.01 -2.94
C HIS A 67 2.97 1.36 -2.90
N ILE A 68 2.37 2.24 -2.09
CA ILE A 68 3.02 3.43 -1.55
C ILE A 68 2.88 3.48 -0.02
N HIS A 69 3.74 4.24 0.64
CA HIS A 69 3.57 4.59 2.05
C HIS A 69 2.98 5.98 2.17
N THR A 70 2.47 6.31 3.35
CA THR A 70 1.97 7.65 3.70
C THR A 70 2.71 8.19 4.93
N SER A 71 2.25 9.33 5.45
CA SER A 71 2.72 9.90 6.73
C SER A 71 2.43 9.01 7.94
N GLU A 72 1.53 8.02 7.81
CA GLU A 72 1.17 7.07 8.87
C GLU A 72 2.29 6.06 9.16
N SER A 73 3.22 5.87 8.24
CA SER A 73 4.52 5.28 8.53
C SER A 73 5.60 6.30 8.22
N PHE A 74 6.28 6.21 7.08
CA PHE A 74 7.21 7.24 6.63
C PHE A 74 7.15 7.37 5.13
N SER A 75 6.90 8.58 4.62
CA SER A 75 6.82 8.85 3.19
C SER A 75 7.14 10.30 2.86
N ILE A 76 7.30 10.59 1.57
CA ILE A 76 7.29 11.94 1.00
C ILE A 76 5.91 12.60 1.13
N PHE A 77 4.84 11.81 1.16
CA PHE A 77 3.48 12.33 1.36
C PHE A 77 3.26 12.73 2.83
N LYS A 78 2.63 13.89 3.03
CA LYS A 78 2.32 14.48 4.34
C LYS A 78 1.00 13.99 4.93
N SER A 79 0.14 13.39 4.11
CA SER A 79 -1.13 12.78 4.52
C SER A 79 -1.58 11.72 3.51
N PRO A 80 -2.50 10.81 3.91
CA PRO A 80 -3.20 9.95 2.96
C PRO A 80 -3.99 10.72 1.89
N ALA A 81 -4.61 11.86 2.22
CA ALA A 81 -5.31 12.69 1.25
C ALA A 81 -4.38 13.32 0.20
N GLU A 82 -3.19 13.77 0.60
CA GLU A 82 -2.18 14.30 -0.32
C GLU A 82 -1.67 13.19 -1.26
N ALA A 83 -1.47 11.98 -0.75
CA ALA A 83 -1.10 10.82 -1.56
C ALA A 83 -2.18 10.49 -2.62
N ALA A 84 -3.46 10.46 -2.22
CA ALA A 84 -4.57 10.22 -3.13
C ALA A 84 -4.67 11.32 -4.21
N TRP A 85 -4.50 12.59 -3.83
CA TRP A 85 -4.44 13.70 -4.77
C TRP A 85 -3.29 13.56 -5.76
N ALA A 86 -2.10 13.19 -5.28
CA ALA A 86 -0.94 12.99 -6.12
C ALA A 86 -1.17 11.88 -7.16
N GLY A 87 -1.73 10.74 -6.74
CA GLY A 87 -2.07 9.63 -7.64
C GLY A 87 -3.16 9.97 -8.64
N TYR A 88 -4.21 10.66 -8.19
CA TYR A 88 -5.25 11.15 -9.06
C TYR A 88 -4.68 12.05 -10.16
N ARG A 89 -3.89 13.05 -9.78
CA ARG A 89 -3.29 14.00 -10.71
C ARG A 89 -2.23 13.38 -11.62
N ALA A 90 -1.53 12.34 -11.15
CA ALA A 90 -0.63 11.53 -11.98
C ALA A 90 -1.37 10.64 -13.00
N GLY A 91 -2.71 10.55 -12.89
CA GLY A 91 -3.52 9.79 -13.83
C GLY A 91 -3.60 8.29 -13.52
N LEU A 92 -3.34 7.85 -12.28
CA LEU A 92 -3.48 6.42 -11.93
C LEU A 92 -4.93 5.93 -12.13
N GLU A 93 -5.06 4.66 -12.54
CA GLU A 93 -6.35 3.93 -12.58
C GLU A 93 -6.67 3.37 -11.19
N VAL A 94 -5.68 2.77 -10.54
CA VAL A 94 -5.78 2.16 -9.21
C VAL A 94 -4.56 2.57 -8.37
N MET A 95 -4.81 2.97 -7.12
CA MET A 95 -3.76 3.33 -6.17
C MET A 95 -3.96 2.62 -4.83
N GLY A 96 -2.88 2.19 -4.18
CA GLY A 96 -2.94 1.52 -2.88
C GLY A 96 -1.91 2.01 -1.88
N ILE A 97 -2.28 2.05 -0.61
CA ILE A 97 -1.38 2.35 0.51
C ILE A 97 -0.98 1.07 1.26
N ASN A 98 0.25 1.03 1.76
CA ASN A 98 0.89 -0.14 2.35
C ASN A 98 1.79 0.25 3.54
N ASP A 99 1.26 1.02 4.49
CA ASP A 99 2.05 1.55 5.59
C ASP A 99 2.66 0.46 6.50
N HIS A 100 3.88 0.71 6.98
CA HIS A 100 4.58 -0.22 7.87
C HIS A 100 3.85 -0.33 9.20
N TYR A 101 3.50 -1.56 9.57
CA TYR A 101 2.86 -1.92 10.83
C TYR A 101 1.56 -1.19 11.13
N THR A 102 0.91 -0.51 10.19
CA THR A 102 -0.33 0.25 10.46
C THR A 102 -1.29 0.35 9.30
N ILE A 103 -2.57 0.50 9.66
CA ILE A 103 -3.69 0.75 8.74
C ILE A 103 -4.38 2.09 9.01
N SER A 104 -3.83 2.94 9.89
CA SER A 104 -4.45 4.20 10.33
C SER A 104 -4.85 5.13 9.16
N GLY A 105 -4.11 5.10 8.06
CA GLY A 105 -4.39 5.92 6.88
C GLY A 105 -5.54 5.44 6.00
N HIS A 106 -6.02 4.20 6.19
CA HIS A 106 -6.98 3.55 5.29
C HIS A 106 -8.30 4.32 5.19
N LYS A 107 -8.82 4.82 6.32
CA LYS A 107 -10.11 5.53 6.35
C LYS A 107 -10.05 6.87 5.61
N GLU A 108 -9.00 7.65 5.83
CA GLU A 108 -8.79 8.93 5.13
C GLU A 108 -8.56 8.68 3.63
N PHE A 109 -7.64 7.77 3.29
CA PHE A 109 -7.31 7.42 1.90
C PHE A 109 -8.55 6.97 1.12
N ARG A 110 -9.36 6.07 1.69
CA ARG A 110 -10.61 5.59 1.07
C ARG A 110 -11.57 6.73 0.73
N ARG A 111 -11.74 7.68 1.67
CA ARG A 111 -12.62 8.84 1.48
C ARG A 111 -12.05 9.80 0.43
N ALA A 112 -10.75 10.05 0.47
CA ALA A 112 -10.05 10.89 -0.50
C ALA A 112 -10.15 10.32 -1.92
N CYS A 113 -9.85 9.03 -2.10
CA CYS A 113 -10.00 8.33 -3.37
C CYS A 113 -11.43 8.35 -3.89
N ARG A 114 -12.44 8.19 -3.02
CA ARG A 114 -13.86 8.30 -3.40
C ARG A 114 -14.22 9.70 -3.92
N ILE A 115 -13.74 10.77 -3.26
CA ILE A 115 -13.95 12.16 -3.72
C ILE A 115 -13.36 12.35 -5.12
N LEU A 116 -12.19 11.76 -5.36
CA LEU A 116 -11.45 11.91 -6.60
C LEU A 116 -11.93 10.98 -7.73
N GLY A 117 -12.71 9.94 -7.43
CA GLY A 117 -13.03 8.88 -8.38
C GLY A 117 -11.84 8.00 -8.73
N LEU A 118 -10.87 7.86 -7.82
CA LEU A 118 -9.71 6.99 -7.94
C LEU A 118 -10.02 5.63 -7.28
N LYS A 119 -9.80 4.51 -7.98
CA LYS A 119 -9.98 3.18 -7.37
C LYS A 119 -8.85 2.95 -6.37
N SER A 120 -9.19 2.44 -5.18
CA SER A 120 -8.27 2.35 -4.05
C SER A 120 -8.14 0.95 -3.50
N THR A 121 -6.91 0.51 -3.22
CA THR A 121 -6.60 -0.72 -2.48
C THR A 121 -5.93 -0.41 -1.14
N PHE A 122 -5.92 -1.38 -0.23
CA PHE A 122 -5.56 -1.18 1.18
C PHE A 122 -4.69 -2.33 1.64
N SER A 123 -3.53 -2.01 2.20
CA SER A 123 -2.53 -3.02 2.56
C SER A 123 -1.77 -2.60 3.83
N ILE A 124 -1.01 -3.54 4.38
CA ILE A 124 -0.09 -3.34 5.51
C ILE A 124 1.21 -4.08 5.23
N GLU A 125 2.35 -3.50 5.60
CA GLU A 125 3.67 -4.12 5.49
C GLU A 125 4.28 -4.38 6.87
N ALA A 126 4.98 -5.50 7.05
CA ALA A 126 5.69 -5.81 8.28
C ALA A 126 6.83 -6.80 8.02
N MET A 127 7.77 -6.86 8.97
CA MET A 127 8.90 -7.79 8.92
C MET A 127 8.67 -9.01 9.81
N ALA A 128 9.20 -10.15 9.39
CA ALA A 128 9.36 -11.38 10.17
C ALA A 128 10.82 -11.84 10.15
N MET A 129 11.13 -12.89 10.91
CA MET A 129 12.42 -13.57 10.93
C MET A 129 12.26 -15.06 10.63
N SER A 130 13.11 -15.57 9.74
CA SER A 130 13.42 -16.99 9.62
C SER A 130 14.72 -17.28 10.38
N GLU A 131 14.62 -17.98 11.50
CA GLU A 131 15.80 -18.35 12.30
C GLU A 131 16.70 -19.33 11.52
N GLU A 132 16.14 -20.19 10.67
CA GLU A 132 16.91 -21.07 9.78
C GLU A 132 17.82 -20.25 8.84
N ALA A 133 17.23 -19.32 8.08
CA ALA A 133 17.98 -18.50 7.14
C ALA A 133 18.95 -17.54 7.83
N LYS A 134 18.60 -17.06 9.04
CA LYS A 134 19.52 -16.28 9.88
C LYS A 134 20.75 -17.10 10.26
N ASN A 135 20.56 -18.36 10.66
CA ASN A 135 21.64 -19.27 11.05
C ASN A 135 22.48 -19.74 9.86
N SER A 136 21.89 -19.91 8.68
CA SER A 136 22.61 -20.26 7.44
C SER A 136 23.27 -19.05 6.77
N GLY A 137 22.99 -17.83 7.22
CA GLY A 137 23.50 -16.59 6.63
C GLY A 137 22.80 -16.18 5.32
N GLU A 138 21.68 -16.81 4.99
CA GLU A 138 20.90 -16.55 3.78
C GLU A 138 19.93 -15.38 3.94
N ARG A 139 19.76 -14.62 2.86
CA ARG A 139 18.86 -13.47 2.82
C ARG A 139 17.65 -13.72 1.94
N TYR A 140 16.50 -13.22 2.38
CA TYR A 140 15.27 -13.06 1.58
C TYR A 140 15.29 -11.72 0.85
N ASN A 141 14.23 -10.92 0.97
CA ASN A 141 14.08 -9.61 0.35
C ASN A 141 14.66 -8.46 1.18
N ASP A 142 15.31 -8.75 2.31
CA ASP A 142 16.28 -7.83 2.93
C ASP A 142 17.70 -8.16 2.46
N PRO A 143 18.34 -7.32 1.62
CA PRO A 143 19.67 -7.62 1.08
C PRO A 143 20.80 -7.45 2.09
N LYS A 144 20.53 -7.04 3.32
CA LYS A 144 21.53 -6.73 4.34
C LYS A 144 21.49 -7.67 5.53
N ASN A 145 20.31 -8.18 5.89
CA ASN A 145 20.11 -8.89 7.14
C ASN A 145 19.67 -10.34 6.86
N PRO A 146 20.54 -11.34 7.12
CA PRO A 146 20.16 -12.75 7.04
C PRO A 146 18.91 -13.08 7.86
N GLY A 147 18.07 -13.96 7.31
CA GLY A 147 16.80 -14.39 7.90
C GLY A 147 15.67 -13.36 7.94
N ARG A 148 15.97 -12.06 7.77
CA ARG A 148 14.92 -11.03 7.76
C ARG A 148 14.11 -11.08 6.48
N ILE A 149 12.80 -11.06 6.63
CA ILE A 149 11.85 -11.11 5.52
C ILE A 149 10.79 -10.02 5.69
N TYR A 150 10.58 -9.22 4.66
CA TYR A 150 9.46 -8.27 4.56
C TYR A 150 8.29 -8.98 3.90
N LEU A 151 7.10 -8.83 4.46
CA LEU A 151 5.86 -9.36 3.89
C LEU A 151 4.80 -8.28 3.89
N CYS A 152 3.87 -8.40 2.95
CA CYS A 152 2.71 -7.53 2.84
C CYS A 152 1.42 -8.33 3.06
N GLY A 153 0.49 -7.77 3.82
CA GLY A 153 -0.91 -8.14 3.80
C GLY A 153 -1.64 -7.26 2.79
N LYS A 154 -1.84 -7.77 1.56
CA LYS A 154 -2.50 -7.02 0.49
C LYS A 154 -4.01 -7.20 0.53
N GLY A 155 -4.76 -6.12 0.50
CA GLY A 155 -6.23 -6.18 0.49
C GLY A 155 -6.87 -6.30 1.87
N VAL A 156 -6.45 -5.50 2.85
CA VAL A 156 -7.11 -5.42 4.18
C VAL A 156 -8.58 -5.06 4.05
N VAL A 157 -9.48 -5.87 4.62
CA VAL A 157 -10.94 -5.72 4.50
C VAL A 157 -11.66 -5.38 5.80
N HIS A 158 -11.07 -5.68 6.95
CA HIS A 158 -11.59 -5.32 8.27
C HIS A 158 -10.44 -5.06 9.26
N ASP A 159 -10.75 -4.52 10.43
CA ASP A 159 -9.78 -4.37 11.52
C ASP A 159 -9.55 -5.71 12.23
N LEU A 160 -8.46 -5.82 13.01
CA LEU A 160 -8.26 -6.95 13.91
C LEU A 160 -9.28 -6.91 15.06
N GLU A 161 -9.72 -8.09 15.49
CA GLU A 161 -10.54 -8.22 16.68
C GLU A 161 -9.76 -7.78 17.92
N ILE A 162 -10.39 -6.96 18.76
CA ILE A 162 -9.79 -6.44 20.00
C ILE A 162 -9.47 -7.61 20.94
N GLY A 163 -8.23 -7.69 21.42
CA GLY A 163 -7.80 -8.76 22.32
C GLY A 163 -7.40 -10.06 21.62
N SER A 164 -7.50 -10.13 20.29
CA SER A 164 -7.00 -11.27 19.50
C SER A 164 -5.47 -11.40 19.60
N ALA A 165 -4.96 -12.61 19.34
CA ALA A 165 -3.52 -12.86 19.31
C ALA A 165 -2.78 -11.96 18.30
N SER A 166 -3.39 -11.69 17.15
CA SER A 166 -2.83 -10.82 16.12
C SER A 166 -2.84 -9.34 16.51
N GLU A 167 -3.88 -8.87 17.21
CA GLU A 167 -3.90 -7.51 17.75
C GLU A 167 -2.82 -7.33 18.82
N HIS A 168 -2.69 -8.31 19.74
CA HIS A 168 -1.64 -8.33 20.75
C HIS A 168 -0.23 -8.35 20.13
N LEU A 169 -0.01 -9.18 19.09
CA LEU A 169 1.24 -9.24 18.36
C LEU A 169 1.59 -7.89 17.71
N LEU A 170 0.66 -7.29 16.97
CA LEU A 170 0.92 -6.01 16.32
C LEU A 170 1.21 -4.90 17.34
N ARG A 171 0.46 -4.89 18.45
CA ARG A 171 0.66 -3.96 19.56
C ARG A 171 2.02 -4.15 20.23
N SER A 172 2.48 -5.39 20.43
CA SER A 172 3.79 -5.66 21.02
C SER A 172 4.93 -5.19 20.10
N ILE A 173 4.84 -5.46 18.80
CA ILE A 173 5.82 -5.01 17.80
C ILE A 173 5.92 -3.47 17.80
N ARG A 174 4.78 -2.78 17.71
CA ARG A 174 4.75 -1.29 17.72
C ARG A 174 5.34 -0.72 19.00
N ARG A 175 5.03 -1.32 20.16
CA ARG A 175 5.57 -0.90 21.46
C ARG A 175 7.10 -1.06 21.49
N ALA A 176 7.61 -2.20 21.02
CA ALA A 176 9.04 -2.49 20.97
C ALA A 176 9.79 -1.51 20.05
N PHE A 177 9.27 -1.23 18.85
CA PHE A 177 9.86 -0.20 17.97
C PHE A 177 9.85 1.19 18.58
N ARG A 178 8.74 1.57 19.23
CA ARG A 178 8.62 2.88 19.91
C ARG A 178 9.67 3.03 21.01
N GLU A 179 9.82 2.02 21.86
CA GLU A 179 10.81 2.03 22.94
C GLU A 179 12.25 2.08 22.40
N ARG A 180 12.53 1.31 21.34
CA ARG A 180 13.82 1.39 20.65
C ARG A 180 14.10 2.78 20.09
N CYS A 181 13.13 3.39 19.40
CA CYS A 181 13.28 4.74 18.86
C CYS A 181 13.48 5.79 19.97
N LYS A 182 12.84 5.62 21.13
CA LYS A 182 13.05 6.47 22.30
C LYS A 182 14.50 6.40 22.79
N LYS A 183 15.04 5.19 23.00
CA LYS A 183 16.45 4.98 23.40
C LYS A 183 17.44 5.54 22.38
N MET A 184 17.18 5.36 21.09
CA MET A 184 17.99 5.99 20.03
C MET A 184 17.96 7.52 20.12
N THR A 185 16.77 8.09 20.34
CA THR A 185 16.60 9.55 20.48
C THR A 185 17.36 10.09 21.69
N GLU A 186 17.37 9.37 22.82
CA GLU A 186 18.15 9.73 24.01
C GLU A 186 19.66 9.76 23.70
N LYS A 187 20.19 8.74 23.02
CA LYS A 187 21.60 8.72 22.57
C LYS A 187 21.92 9.87 21.61
N VAL A 188 21.05 10.13 20.64
CA VAL A 188 21.19 11.26 19.71
C VAL A 188 21.19 12.59 20.47
N SER A 189 20.29 12.76 21.44
CA SER A 189 20.19 13.98 22.24
C SER A 189 21.47 14.22 23.04
N ALA A 190 22.02 13.18 23.68
CA ALA A 190 23.30 13.28 24.38
C ALA A 190 24.46 13.67 23.44
N LEU A 191 24.50 13.14 22.22
CA LEU A 191 25.50 13.51 21.21
C LEU A 191 25.34 14.95 20.71
N LEU A 192 24.10 15.41 20.51
CA LEU A 192 23.83 16.80 20.14
C LEU A 192 24.29 17.75 21.25
N SER A 193 23.94 17.45 22.50
CA SER A 193 24.30 18.28 23.67
C SER A 193 25.80 18.30 23.96
N SER A 194 26.54 17.23 23.63
CA SER A 194 28.01 17.21 23.78
C SER A 194 28.74 18.09 22.76
N ILE A 195 28.12 18.33 21.60
CA ILE A 195 28.65 19.22 20.56
C ILE A 195 28.21 20.67 20.80
N ASP A 196 26.95 20.88 21.18
CA ASP A 196 26.38 22.15 21.58
C ASP A 196 25.31 21.93 22.65
N SER A 197 25.60 22.38 23.87
CA SER A 197 24.69 22.27 25.03
C SER A 197 23.31 22.90 24.82
N SER A 198 23.14 23.78 23.84
CA SER A 198 21.84 24.37 23.49
C SER A 198 20.97 23.48 22.60
N LEU A 199 21.51 22.38 22.06
CA LEU A 199 20.78 21.39 21.30
C LEU A 199 20.34 20.23 22.20
N SER A 200 19.05 19.93 22.17
CA SER A 200 18.48 18.74 22.79
C SER A 200 17.29 18.24 21.97
N LEU A 201 17.27 16.94 21.68
CA LEU A 201 16.19 16.31 20.93
C LEU A 201 15.34 15.45 21.89
N SER A 202 14.09 15.85 22.10
CA SER A 202 13.15 15.03 22.87
C SER A 202 12.42 14.03 21.97
N PHE A 203 12.08 12.86 22.54
CA PHE A 203 11.28 11.87 21.80
C PHE A 203 9.89 12.38 21.41
N GLY A 204 9.34 13.34 22.17
CA GLY A 204 8.10 14.01 21.82
C GLY A 204 8.17 14.74 20.46
N VAL A 205 9.32 15.32 20.10
CA VAL A 205 9.53 15.95 18.79
C VAL A 205 9.48 14.90 17.68
N VAL A 206 10.13 13.75 17.88
CA VAL A 206 10.14 12.64 16.90
C VAL A 206 8.73 12.06 16.70
N LEU A 207 7.97 11.87 17.78
CA LEU A 207 6.58 11.40 17.72
C LEU A 207 5.67 12.30 16.87
N LYS A 208 5.90 13.61 16.89
CA LYS A 208 5.15 14.59 16.09
C LYS A 208 5.51 14.57 14.60
N LEU A 209 6.42 13.72 14.14
CA LEU A 209 6.72 13.60 12.71
C LEU A 209 5.80 12.60 11.99
N THR A 210 4.94 11.89 12.72
CA THR A 210 3.92 10.99 12.17
C THR A 210 2.59 11.17 12.92
N PRO A 211 1.44 11.22 12.23
CA PRO A 211 0.16 11.62 12.83
C PRO A 211 -0.24 10.82 14.08
N HIS A 212 -0.02 9.51 14.06
CA HIS A 212 -0.41 8.59 15.15
C HIS A 212 0.76 7.93 15.88
N GLY A 213 1.98 8.48 15.74
CA GLY A 213 3.14 8.06 16.54
C GLY A 213 3.80 6.74 16.12
N ASN A 214 3.58 6.29 14.88
CA ASN A 214 4.22 5.10 14.29
C ASN A 214 5.66 5.41 13.83
N VAL A 215 6.51 5.74 14.80
CA VAL A 215 7.86 6.24 14.56
C VAL A 215 8.82 5.15 14.08
N THR A 216 9.85 5.59 13.36
CA THR A 216 10.92 4.75 12.81
C THR A 216 12.23 5.52 12.91
N GLU A 217 13.36 4.86 12.68
CA GLU A 217 14.68 5.51 12.60
C GLU A 217 14.72 6.68 11.59
N ARG A 218 13.90 6.62 10.53
CA ARG A 218 13.83 7.68 9.53
C ARG A 218 13.31 8.99 10.12
N HIS A 219 12.37 8.91 11.07
CA HIS A 219 11.86 10.09 11.78
C HIS A 219 12.93 10.69 12.70
N ILE A 220 13.74 9.87 13.36
CA ILE A 220 14.85 10.37 14.18
C ILE A 220 15.86 11.12 13.31
N ALA A 221 16.24 10.55 12.16
CA ALA A 221 17.14 11.20 11.22
C ALA A 221 16.58 12.53 10.70
N GLN A 222 15.28 12.58 10.36
CA GLN A 222 14.59 13.82 10.00
C GLN A 222 14.63 14.85 11.14
N ALA A 223 14.32 14.44 12.38
CA ALA A 223 14.30 15.33 13.54
C ALA A 223 15.68 15.94 13.84
N VAL A 224 16.76 15.18 13.67
CA VAL A 224 18.14 15.67 13.81
C VAL A 224 18.42 16.79 12.80
N ILE A 225 18.03 16.62 11.54
CA ILE A 225 18.25 17.63 10.51
C ILE A 225 17.42 18.88 10.78
N GLU A 226 16.14 18.71 11.18
CA GLU A 226 15.24 19.81 11.47
C GLU A 226 15.69 20.65 12.67
N ILE A 227 16.14 20.02 13.77
CA ILE A 227 16.62 20.75 14.95
C ILE A 227 17.90 21.55 14.66
N ILE A 228 18.83 20.96 13.91
CA ILE A 228 20.07 21.64 13.50
C ILE A 228 19.73 22.86 12.63
N ARG A 229 18.88 22.71 11.61
CA ARG A 229 18.48 23.81 10.74
C ARG A 229 17.71 24.91 11.47
N SER A 230 16.85 24.54 12.41
CA SER A 230 16.10 25.51 13.22
C SER A 230 17.03 26.36 14.09
N ARG A 231 18.15 25.79 14.56
CA ARG A 231 19.10 26.49 15.43
C ARG A 231 20.19 27.22 14.65
N TYR A 232 20.58 26.70 13.49
CA TYR A 232 21.68 27.18 12.66
C TYR A 232 21.18 27.54 11.25
N PRO A 233 20.83 28.80 10.97
CA PRO A 233 20.32 29.21 9.66
C PRO A 233 21.35 29.13 8.53
N LYS A 234 22.64 29.26 8.84
CA LYS A 234 23.74 29.22 7.86
C LYS A 234 24.12 27.78 7.54
N ARG A 235 24.24 27.47 6.25
CA ARG A 235 24.51 26.10 5.76
C ARG A 235 25.89 25.60 6.19
N GLU A 236 26.87 26.48 6.29
CA GLU A 236 28.23 26.18 6.73
C GLU A 236 28.26 25.73 8.20
N ASP A 237 27.43 26.34 9.04
CA ASP A 237 27.34 25.96 10.46
C ASP A 237 26.60 24.63 10.63
N GLN A 238 25.53 24.40 9.85
CA GLN A 238 24.85 23.10 9.78
C GLN A 238 25.82 21.99 9.36
N ARG A 239 26.62 22.23 8.31
CA ARG A 239 27.65 21.31 7.81
C ARG A 239 28.63 20.93 8.91
N LYS A 240 29.27 21.93 9.54
CA LYS A 240 30.26 21.70 10.60
C LYS A 240 29.71 20.86 11.75
N LEU A 241 28.45 21.09 12.13
CA LEU A 241 27.82 20.34 13.21
C LEU A 241 27.52 18.89 12.80
N LEU A 242 26.96 18.70 11.60
CA LEU A 242 26.68 17.38 11.06
C LEU A 242 27.98 16.58 10.90
N GLU A 243 29.04 17.18 10.36
CA GLU A 243 30.34 16.52 10.17
C GLU A 243 30.96 16.06 11.51
N LYS A 244 30.77 16.80 12.60
CA LYS A 244 31.16 16.34 13.95
C LYS A 244 30.40 15.10 14.42
N MET A 245 29.17 14.88 13.95
CA MET A 245 28.34 13.74 14.35
C MET A 245 28.52 12.52 13.45
N ILE A 246 28.63 12.75 12.14
CA ILE A 246 28.53 11.69 11.12
C ILE A 246 29.70 11.69 10.13
N GLY A 247 30.75 12.48 10.36
CA GLY A 247 31.91 12.60 9.48
C GLY A 247 31.61 13.38 8.19
N ASP A 248 32.60 13.42 7.30
CA ASP A 248 32.63 14.29 6.12
C ASP A 248 31.38 14.20 5.23
N LEU A 249 30.93 15.38 4.76
CA LEU A 249 29.82 15.54 3.82
C LEU A 249 30.31 16.29 2.59
N ASN A 250 29.73 16.05 1.43
CA ASN A 250 29.92 16.89 0.25
C ASN A 250 28.74 17.87 0.08
N ASP A 251 28.84 18.81 -0.87
CA ASP A 251 27.78 19.79 -1.11
C ASP A 251 26.48 19.15 -1.62
N GLU A 252 26.59 18.05 -2.37
CA GLU A 252 25.42 17.33 -2.88
C GLU A 252 24.62 16.70 -1.73
N ASP A 253 25.30 16.10 -0.75
CA ASP A 253 24.72 15.47 0.43
C ASP A 253 23.82 16.45 1.20
N LEU A 254 24.27 17.70 1.37
CA LEU A 254 23.52 18.74 2.09
C LEU A 254 22.39 19.36 1.26
N SER A 255 22.47 19.30 -0.07
CA SER A 255 21.49 19.92 -0.98
C SER A 255 20.21 19.10 -1.14
N ARG A 256 20.29 17.79 -0.92
CA ARG A 256 19.21 16.84 -1.12
C ARG A 256 18.72 16.25 0.20
N GLU A 257 17.48 16.57 0.54
CA GLU A 257 16.86 16.16 1.81
C GLU A 257 16.87 14.64 2.01
N ASP A 258 16.51 13.90 0.96
CA ASP A 258 16.47 12.44 0.97
C ASP A 258 17.86 11.81 1.16
N LYS A 259 18.89 12.38 0.51
CA LYS A 259 20.28 11.94 0.66
C LYS A 259 20.77 12.21 2.08
N LEU A 260 20.60 13.43 2.58
CA LEU A 260 21.04 13.82 3.92
C LEU A 260 20.41 12.95 5.01
N GLN A 261 19.09 12.74 4.94
CA GLN A 261 18.38 11.88 5.89
C GLN A 261 18.89 10.44 5.87
N ASN A 262 19.18 9.89 4.68
CA ASN A 262 19.73 8.55 4.57
C ASN A 262 21.16 8.47 5.13
N ILE A 263 22.00 9.48 4.91
CA ILE A 263 23.37 9.53 5.47
C ILE A 263 23.31 9.61 7.00
N VAL A 264 22.52 10.54 7.55
CA VAL A 264 22.30 10.67 9.00
C VAL A 264 21.83 9.34 9.56
N ARG A 265 20.78 8.73 8.98
CA ARG A 265 20.27 7.44 9.45
C ARG A 265 21.35 6.34 9.42
N ASN A 266 22.07 6.20 8.30
CA ASN A 266 23.04 5.11 8.14
C ASN A 266 24.26 5.26 9.04
N ARG A 267 24.78 6.49 9.23
CA ARG A 267 25.99 6.73 10.03
C ARG A 267 25.71 6.89 11.52
N LEU A 268 24.51 7.36 11.89
CA LEU A 268 24.14 7.63 13.29
C LEU A 268 23.36 6.46 13.94
N LEU A 269 22.41 5.87 13.20
CA LEU A 269 21.34 5.03 13.79
C LEU A 269 21.41 3.55 13.38
N LYS A 270 22.25 3.16 12.42
CA LYS A 270 22.47 1.75 12.05
C LYS A 270 23.64 1.16 12.82
N ALA A 271 23.84 -0.16 12.72
CA ALA A 271 24.91 -0.88 13.40
C ALA A 271 26.26 -0.15 13.22
N ASN A 272 27.05 -0.09 14.29
CA ASN A 272 28.29 0.70 14.43
C ASN A 272 28.11 2.24 14.52
N GLY A 273 26.90 2.76 14.37
CA GLY A 273 26.60 4.18 14.60
C GLY A 273 26.55 4.52 16.10
N PRO A 274 26.94 5.75 16.50
CA PRO A 274 27.05 6.12 17.92
C PRO A 274 25.71 6.14 18.67
N ALA A 275 24.59 6.26 17.95
CA ALA A 275 23.24 6.21 18.53
C ALA A 275 22.50 4.90 18.22
N TYR A 276 23.20 3.87 17.74
CA TYR A 276 22.59 2.57 17.48
C TYR A 276 22.04 1.94 18.76
N VAL A 277 20.88 1.31 18.62
CA VAL A 277 20.23 0.45 19.60
C VAL A 277 19.81 -0.80 18.85
N GLU A 278 20.11 -1.97 19.40
CA GLU A 278 19.77 -3.24 18.78
C GLU A 278 18.25 -3.39 18.60
N GLU A 279 17.84 -4.06 17.53
CA GLU A 279 16.43 -4.38 17.31
C GLU A 279 16.03 -5.53 18.25
N PRO A 280 14.98 -5.36 19.09
CA PRO A 280 14.57 -6.42 20.00
C PRO A 280 13.94 -7.57 19.20
N GLU A 281 14.16 -8.82 19.63
CA GLU A 281 13.63 -10.02 18.96
C GLU A 281 12.11 -9.94 18.73
N GLU A 282 11.41 -9.31 19.67
CA GLU A 282 9.96 -9.10 19.67
C GLU A 282 9.42 -8.37 18.42
N VAL A 283 10.25 -7.60 17.70
CA VAL A 283 9.82 -6.92 16.46
C VAL A 283 9.83 -7.83 15.23
N PHE A 284 10.38 -9.03 15.37
CA PHE A 284 10.45 -10.02 14.29
C PHE A 284 9.71 -11.31 14.68
N PRO A 285 8.38 -11.36 14.51
CA PRO A 285 7.65 -12.63 14.62
C PRO A 285 8.16 -13.66 13.60
N SER A 286 7.81 -14.93 13.80
CA SER A 286 7.96 -15.93 12.75
C SER A 286 7.09 -15.62 11.54
N ILE A 287 7.41 -16.22 10.39
CA ILE A 287 6.67 -16.04 9.14
C ILE A 287 5.20 -16.44 9.32
N GLU A 288 4.91 -17.57 9.96
CA GLU A 288 3.56 -18.09 10.20
C GLU A 288 2.73 -17.13 11.05
N ARG A 289 3.32 -16.58 12.12
CA ARG A 289 2.64 -15.61 12.98
C ARG A 289 2.29 -14.34 12.22
N LEU A 290 3.17 -13.90 11.31
CA LEU A 290 2.91 -12.72 10.50
C LEU A 290 1.88 -12.98 9.39
N VAL A 291 1.95 -14.13 8.72
CA VAL A 291 0.95 -14.59 7.76
C VAL A 291 -0.43 -14.65 8.42
N LYS A 292 -0.53 -15.25 9.61
CA LYS A 292 -1.78 -15.29 10.38
C LYS A 292 -2.29 -13.89 10.69
N LEU A 293 -1.42 -12.96 11.11
CA LEU A 293 -1.81 -11.58 11.37
C LEU A 293 -2.43 -10.92 10.14
N PHE A 294 -1.87 -11.14 8.94
CA PHE A 294 -2.47 -10.61 7.70
C PHE A 294 -3.80 -11.27 7.35
N ARG A 295 -3.94 -12.58 7.58
CA ARG A 295 -5.21 -13.30 7.40
C ARG A 295 -6.29 -12.81 8.37
N ASP A 296 -5.93 -12.48 9.60
CA ASP A 296 -6.86 -11.89 10.58
C ASP A 296 -7.29 -10.46 10.22
N TYR A 297 -6.65 -9.80 9.25
CA TYR A 297 -7.14 -8.57 8.59
C TYR A 297 -8.03 -8.86 7.36
N GLY A 298 -8.20 -10.15 7.02
CA GLY A 298 -8.77 -10.64 5.77
C GLY A 298 -7.88 -10.38 4.54
N ALA A 299 -6.62 -10.01 4.74
CA ALA A 299 -5.70 -9.67 3.66
C ALA A 299 -5.02 -10.92 3.07
N ILE A 300 -4.43 -10.74 1.89
CA ILE A 300 -3.67 -11.75 1.15
C ILE A 300 -2.18 -11.62 1.53
N PRO A 301 -1.60 -12.56 2.28
CA PRO A 301 -0.17 -12.62 2.53
C PRO A 301 0.58 -12.67 1.19
N THR A 302 1.54 -11.77 1.03
CA THR A 302 2.25 -11.52 -0.22
C THR A 302 3.72 -11.33 0.07
N TYR A 303 4.59 -11.96 -0.73
CA TYR A 303 6.04 -11.75 -0.69
C TYR A 303 6.47 -10.72 -1.74
N PRO A 304 7.00 -9.54 -1.33
CA PRO A 304 7.65 -8.62 -2.25
C PRO A 304 8.99 -9.18 -2.70
N VAL A 305 9.12 -9.53 -3.97
CA VAL A 305 10.39 -9.98 -4.55
C VAL A 305 11.30 -8.77 -4.72
N LEU A 306 12.46 -8.79 -4.05
CA LEU A 306 13.44 -7.71 -4.15
C LEU A 306 14.00 -7.63 -5.58
N GLY A 307 14.38 -8.78 -6.11
CA GLY A 307 14.84 -9.02 -7.47
C GLY A 307 16.23 -8.46 -7.79
N ASN A 308 16.64 -7.36 -7.13
CA ASN A 308 17.96 -6.74 -7.29
C ASN A 308 18.40 -5.97 -6.03
N PRO A 309 19.56 -6.29 -5.43
CA PRO A 309 20.42 -7.43 -5.77
C PRO A 309 19.69 -8.77 -5.58
N ILE A 310 20.11 -9.79 -6.33
CA ILE A 310 19.59 -11.15 -6.15
C ILE A 310 20.21 -11.72 -4.88
N THR A 311 19.37 -12.11 -3.92
CA THR A 311 19.77 -12.72 -2.65
C THR A 311 19.79 -14.25 -2.76
N GLU A 312 20.28 -14.91 -1.71
CA GLU A 312 20.44 -16.35 -1.64
C GLU A 312 19.10 -17.08 -1.88
N ARG A 313 18.05 -16.66 -1.16
CA ARG A 313 16.71 -17.26 -1.29
C ARG A 313 16.03 -16.89 -2.62
N GLU A 314 16.31 -15.72 -3.19
CA GLU A 314 15.73 -15.30 -4.48
C GLU A 314 16.48 -15.81 -5.71
N LYS A 315 17.63 -16.49 -5.54
CA LYS A 315 18.42 -17.06 -6.64
C LYS A 315 17.64 -18.12 -7.41
N ASN A 316 16.84 -18.93 -6.71
CA ASN A 316 15.95 -19.93 -7.30
C ASN A 316 14.49 -19.62 -6.93
N LEU A 317 13.81 -18.89 -7.82
CA LEU A 317 12.43 -18.46 -7.61
C LEU A 317 11.44 -19.63 -7.53
N ASP A 318 11.65 -20.74 -8.26
CA ASP A 318 10.79 -21.92 -8.18
C ASP A 318 10.83 -22.55 -6.77
N SER A 319 12.05 -22.68 -6.21
CA SER A 319 12.23 -23.20 -4.86
C SER A 319 11.64 -22.24 -3.82
N LEU A 320 11.89 -20.95 -3.96
CA LEU A 320 11.32 -19.93 -3.06
C LEU A 320 9.80 -19.95 -3.09
N PHE A 321 9.17 -20.04 -4.27
CA PHE A 321 7.71 -19.99 -4.35
C PHE A 321 7.08 -21.24 -3.75
N LYS A 322 7.69 -22.42 -3.90
CA LYS A 322 7.26 -23.63 -3.16
C LYS A 322 7.36 -23.45 -1.64
N GLU A 323 8.47 -22.88 -1.16
CA GLU A 323 8.64 -22.57 0.26
C GLU A 323 7.56 -21.58 0.76
N LEU A 324 7.24 -20.55 -0.02
CA LEU A 324 6.17 -19.59 0.30
C LEU A 324 4.79 -20.27 0.40
N GLU A 325 4.52 -21.28 -0.42
CA GLU A 325 3.27 -22.05 -0.35
C GLU A 325 3.12 -22.83 0.96
N GLU A 326 4.21 -23.31 1.55
CA GLU A 326 4.22 -23.99 2.85
C GLU A 326 3.79 -23.05 3.98
N TYR A 327 4.14 -21.76 3.87
CA TYR A 327 3.64 -20.69 4.73
C TYR A 327 2.23 -20.20 4.32
N GLY A 328 1.66 -20.75 3.25
CA GLY A 328 0.38 -20.34 2.69
C GLY A 328 0.37 -18.91 2.11
N ILE A 329 1.51 -18.49 1.57
CA ILE A 329 1.69 -17.28 0.78
C ILE A 329 1.56 -17.67 -0.69
N TYR A 330 0.49 -17.22 -1.34
CA TYR A 330 0.16 -17.58 -2.73
C TYR A 330 0.21 -16.39 -3.68
N ALA A 331 0.91 -15.32 -3.34
CA ALA A 331 1.00 -14.09 -4.10
C ALA A 331 2.35 -13.41 -3.94
N VAL A 332 2.77 -12.68 -4.98
CA VAL A 332 4.01 -11.90 -4.96
C VAL A 332 3.78 -10.45 -5.34
N GLU A 333 4.71 -9.60 -4.95
CA GLU A 333 4.78 -8.22 -5.39
C GLU A 333 6.13 -7.92 -6.03
N VAL A 334 6.14 -7.01 -7.00
CA VAL A 334 7.36 -6.46 -7.59
C VAL A 334 7.42 -4.95 -7.38
N ILE A 335 8.65 -4.44 -7.21
CA ILE A 335 8.96 -3.01 -7.27
C ILE A 335 9.73 -2.79 -8.58
N PRO A 336 9.05 -2.47 -9.70
CA PRO A 336 9.64 -2.61 -11.03
C PRO A 336 10.91 -1.77 -11.20
N LYS A 337 10.94 -0.52 -10.71
CA LYS A 337 12.13 0.35 -10.73
C LYS A 337 13.41 -0.23 -10.13
N ARG A 338 13.32 -1.24 -9.25
CA ARG A 338 14.51 -1.89 -8.66
C ARG A 338 15.14 -2.90 -9.61
N ASN A 339 14.39 -3.40 -10.58
CA ASN A 339 14.75 -4.54 -11.39
C ASN A 339 15.34 -4.14 -12.74
N THR A 340 16.03 -5.08 -13.39
CA THR A 340 16.25 -5.01 -14.84
C THR A 340 15.03 -5.60 -15.56
N ARG A 341 14.81 -5.25 -16.84
CA ARG A 341 13.73 -5.87 -17.63
C ARG A 341 13.80 -7.41 -17.59
N ARG A 342 14.99 -7.97 -17.82
CA ARG A 342 15.20 -9.43 -17.84
C ARG A 342 14.82 -10.08 -16.51
N ARG A 343 15.24 -9.47 -15.39
CA ARG A 343 14.92 -10.02 -14.06
C ARG A 343 13.43 -9.89 -13.74
N LEU A 344 12.81 -8.79 -14.12
CA LEU A 344 11.36 -8.62 -13.97
C LEU A 344 10.60 -9.69 -14.78
N GLN A 345 10.96 -9.92 -16.04
CA GLN A 345 10.37 -10.99 -16.86
C GLN A 345 10.54 -12.38 -16.23
N GLU A 346 11.71 -12.69 -15.66
CA GLU A 346 11.96 -13.94 -14.94
C GLU A 346 11.01 -14.13 -13.75
N ILE A 347 10.85 -13.08 -12.93
CA ILE A 347 9.94 -13.10 -11.78
C ILE A 347 8.49 -13.31 -12.21
N LEU A 348 8.04 -12.58 -13.23
CA LEU A 348 6.67 -12.67 -13.73
C LEU A 348 6.38 -14.05 -14.34
N LYS A 349 7.32 -14.62 -15.09
CA LYS A 349 7.19 -15.96 -15.67
C LYS A 349 7.10 -17.04 -14.59
N GLU A 350 7.91 -16.93 -13.54
CA GLU A 350 7.83 -17.89 -12.44
C GLU A 350 6.50 -17.73 -11.67
N ALA A 351 6.04 -16.50 -11.45
CA ALA A 351 4.75 -16.26 -10.78
C ALA A 351 3.58 -16.88 -11.58
N GLU A 352 3.58 -16.73 -12.91
CA GLU A 352 2.60 -17.34 -13.80
C GLU A 352 2.61 -18.88 -13.72
N LYS A 353 3.80 -19.49 -13.65
CA LYS A 353 3.97 -20.94 -13.52
C LYS A 353 3.34 -21.48 -12.23
N HIS A 354 3.48 -20.77 -11.11
CA HIS A 354 2.88 -21.13 -9.81
C HIS A 354 1.43 -20.64 -9.64
N GLY A 355 0.92 -19.87 -10.61
CA GLY A 355 -0.41 -19.28 -10.56
C GLY A 355 -0.55 -18.18 -9.51
N PHE A 356 0.57 -17.54 -9.13
CA PHE A 356 0.59 -16.45 -8.16
C PHE A 356 0.17 -15.14 -8.84
N PRO A 357 -0.83 -14.41 -8.31
CA PRO A 357 -1.07 -13.06 -8.75
C PRO A 357 0.11 -12.16 -8.38
N VAL A 358 0.37 -11.20 -9.27
CA VAL A 358 1.47 -10.24 -9.11
C VAL A 358 0.92 -8.86 -8.83
N PHE A 359 1.35 -8.27 -7.71
CA PHE A 359 1.10 -6.87 -7.40
C PHE A 359 2.30 -6.00 -7.76
N SER A 360 2.07 -4.70 -7.96
CA SER A 360 3.15 -3.76 -8.29
C SER A 360 2.98 -2.42 -7.58
N GLY A 361 4.11 -1.83 -7.22
CA GLY A 361 4.14 -0.44 -6.78
C GLY A 361 5.56 0.09 -6.64
N THR A 362 5.65 1.31 -6.12
CA THR A 362 6.89 2.11 -6.17
C THR A 362 7.53 2.32 -4.80
N GLU A 363 6.87 1.88 -3.71
CA GLU A 363 7.41 1.83 -2.36
C GLU A 363 7.92 3.21 -1.90
N HIS A 364 7.07 4.25 -1.97
CA HIS A 364 7.41 5.63 -1.56
C HIS A 364 7.65 5.76 -0.04
N ASN A 365 8.66 5.07 0.51
CA ASN A 365 9.05 5.02 1.93
C ASN A 365 10.25 5.92 2.29
N THR A 366 10.52 6.92 1.46
CA THR A 366 11.59 7.92 1.63
C THR A 366 11.07 9.32 1.33
N LYS A 367 11.90 10.35 1.54
CA LYS A 367 11.61 11.72 1.10
C LYS A 367 12.03 11.98 -0.36
N THR A 368 12.40 10.94 -1.11
CA THR A 368 12.81 11.10 -2.51
C THR A 368 11.59 11.44 -3.37
N PRO A 369 11.66 12.51 -4.20
CA PRO A 369 10.58 12.87 -5.10
C PRO A 369 10.61 11.98 -6.35
N GLU A 370 10.04 10.78 -6.27
CA GLU A 370 9.97 9.82 -7.37
C GLU A 370 8.60 9.80 -8.05
N PRO A 371 8.53 9.43 -9.35
CA PRO A 371 7.24 9.28 -10.04
C PRO A 371 6.42 8.13 -9.43
N LEU A 372 5.10 8.27 -9.45
CA LEU A 372 4.15 7.24 -9.02
C LEU A 372 4.02 6.05 -9.99
N LEU A 373 4.58 6.19 -11.19
CA LEU A 373 4.76 5.11 -12.16
C LEU A 373 6.17 5.22 -12.72
N ASP A 374 6.98 4.18 -12.53
CA ASP A 374 8.29 4.06 -13.17
C ASP A 374 8.16 3.69 -14.66
N GLU A 375 9.29 3.50 -15.34
CA GLU A 375 9.33 3.16 -16.77
C GLU A 375 8.69 1.80 -17.08
N PHE A 376 8.92 0.77 -16.25
CA PHE A 376 8.35 -0.56 -16.45
C PHE A 376 6.88 -0.61 -16.06
N SER A 377 6.45 0.20 -15.10
CA SER A 377 5.04 0.41 -14.76
C SER A 377 4.23 1.08 -15.88
N LYS A 378 4.92 1.69 -16.87
CA LYS A 378 4.32 2.29 -18.07
C LYS A 378 4.47 1.43 -19.31
N ASP A 379 5.16 0.30 -19.20
CA ASP A 379 5.46 -0.57 -20.32
C ASP A 379 4.24 -1.43 -20.70
N GLN A 380 3.93 -1.49 -21.99
CA GLN A 380 2.80 -2.27 -22.50
C GLN A 380 2.97 -3.77 -22.24
N GLU A 381 4.19 -4.26 -22.09
CA GLU A 381 4.49 -5.65 -21.73
C GLU A 381 3.98 -5.99 -20.31
N PHE A 382 4.18 -5.10 -19.34
CA PHE A 382 3.93 -5.39 -17.91
C PHE A 382 2.58 -4.90 -17.41
N ILE A 383 2.02 -3.87 -18.05
CA ILE A 383 0.74 -3.27 -17.65
C ILE A 383 -0.40 -4.28 -17.52
N PRO A 384 -0.62 -5.23 -18.45
CA PRO A 384 -1.72 -6.18 -18.32
C PRO A 384 -1.65 -6.98 -17.01
N ILE A 385 -0.45 -7.45 -16.65
CA ILE A 385 -0.20 -8.23 -15.43
C ILE A 385 -0.44 -7.38 -14.19
N PHE A 386 0.09 -6.16 -14.17
CA PHE A 386 -0.09 -5.25 -13.04
C PHE A 386 -1.55 -4.86 -12.84
N ARG A 387 -2.28 -4.58 -13.93
CA ARG A 387 -3.72 -4.31 -13.89
C ARG A 387 -4.52 -5.50 -13.39
N GLU A 388 -4.15 -6.71 -13.80
CA GLU A 388 -4.79 -7.94 -13.31
C GLU A 388 -4.66 -8.05 -11.79
N GLY A 389 -3.46 -7.90 -11.24
CA GLY A 389 -3.25 -7.91 -9.79
C GLY A 389 -4.00 -6.79 -9.06
N ALA A 390 -4.00 -5.57 -9.60
CA ALA A 390 -4.74 -4.46 -9.01
C ALA A 390 -6.26 -4.70 -9.02
N ASN A 391 -6.80 -5.23 -10.11
CA ASN A 391 -8.20 -5.62 -10.22
C ASN A 391 -8.54 -6.77 -9.29
N LEU A 392 -7.64 -7.75 -9.11
CA LEU A 392 -7.83 -8.83 -8.14
C LEU A 392 -8.04 -8.26 -6.74
N LEU A 393 -7.23 -7.28 -6.31
CA LEU A 393 -7.42 -6.62 -5.01
C LEU A 393 -8.75 -5.87 -4.93
N LEU A 394 -9.18 -5.20 -5.99
CA LEU A 394 -10.48 -4.53 -6.04
C LEU A 394 -11.64 -5.53 -5.93
N GLY A 395 -11.55 -6.65 -6.65
CA GLY A 395 -12.51 -7.74 -6.56
C GLY A 395 -12.51 -8.41 -5.19
N HIS A 396 -11.34 -8.54 -4.56
CA HIS A 396 -11.20 -9.03 -3.20
C HIS A 396 -11.93 -8.13 -2.21
N HIS A 397 -11.70 -6.81 -2.27
CA HIS A 397 -12.43 -5.84 -1.46
C HIS A 397 -13.95 -5.92 -1.67
N PHE A 398 -14.36 -6.09 -2.92
CA PHE A 398 -15.77 -6.16 -3.28
C PHE A 398 -16.44 -7.45 -2.76
N LEU A 399 -15.88 -8.60 -3.07
CA LEU A 399 -16.44 -9.90 -2.70
C LEU A 399 -16.41 -10.12 -1.18
N SER A 400 -15.35 -9.68 -0.48
CA SER A 400 -15.32 -9.71 0.98
C SER A 400 -16.46 -8.86 1.57
N LYS A 401 -16.71 -7.67 1.00
CA LYS A 401 -17.73 -6.74 1.51
C LYS A 401 -19.17 -7.13 1.21
N TYR A 402 -19.44 -7.67 0.02
CA TYR A 402 -20.81 -7.94 -0.44
C TYR A 402 -21.19 -9.42 -0.40
N CYS A 403 -20.20 -10.31 -0.39
CA CYS A 403 -20.42 -11.76 -0.45
C CYS A 403 -19.81 -12.52 0.74
N GLY A 404 -19.04 -11.85 1.59
CA GLY A 404 -18.29 -12.52 2.68
C GLY A 404 -17.26 -13.52 2.14
N LYS A 405 -16.72 -13.31 0.93
CA LYS A 405 -15.78 -14.21 0.27
C LYS A 405 -14.53 -13.46 -0.18
N GLY A 406 -13.42 -13.67 0.53
CA GLY A 406 -12.10 -13.17 0.15
C GLY A 406 -11.40 -14.09 -0.85
N TYR A 407 -10.18 -13.72 -1.29
CA TYR A 407 -9.36 -14.59 -2.14
C TYR A 407 -8.88 -15.81 -1.36
N LEU A 408 -8.68 -15.63 -0.06
CA LEU A 408 -8.41 -16.67 0.94
C LEU A 408 -9.62 -16.86 1.85
N ARG A 409 -9.80 -18.08 2.35
CA ARG A 409 -10.73 -18.49 3.41
C ARG A 409 -10.03 -18.44 4.77
N SER A 410 -10.81 -18.53 5.85
CA SER A 410 -10.33 -18.46 7.23
C SER A 410 -9.46 -19.64 7.69
N GLU A 411 -9.46 -20.75 6.93
CA GLU A 411 -8.73 -22.00 7.25
C GLU A 411 -7.52 -22.21 6.33
N ASP A 412 -6.86 -21.12 5.92
CA ASP A 412 -5.65 -21.13 5.07
C ASP A 412 -5.86 -21.61 3.62
N GLU A 413 -7.09 -21.92 3.25
CA GLU A 413 -7.44 -22.34 1.90
C GLU A 413 -7.74 -21.17 0.96
N LEU A 414 -7.39 -21.33 -0.31
CA LEU A 414 -7.85 -20.44 -1.37
C LEU A 414 -9.36 -20.63 -1.61
N THR A 415 -10.05 -19.55 -1.97
CA THR A 415 -11.47 -19.65 -2.36
C THR A 415 -11.68 -20.55 -3.58
N PHE A 416 -10.69 -20.59 -4.48
CA PHE A 416 -10.62 -21.51 -5.61
C PHE A 416 -9.33 -22.34 -5.51
N GLU A 417 -9.43 -23.66 -5.58
CA GLU A 417 -8.25 -24.54 -5.60
C GLU A 417 -7.35 -24.24 -6.79
N ASN A 418 -7.96 -24.01 -7.97
CA ASN A 418 -7.24 -23.53 -9.13
C ASN A 418 -6.95 -22.02 -9.01
N ARG A 419 -5.70 -21.69 -8.67
CA ARG A 419 -5.26 -20.30 -8.44
C ARG A 419 -5.48 -19.39 -9.64
N ARG A 420 -5.29 -19.89 -10.86
CA ARG A 420 -5.47 -19.11 -12.09
C ARG A 420 -6.94 -18.75 -12.31
N VAL A 421 -7.84 -19.71 -12.11
CA VAL A 421 -9.29 -19.46 -12.16
C VAL A 421 -9.70 -18.47 -11.08
N GLY A 422 -9.19 -18.64 -9.86
CA GLY A 422 -9.41 -17.69 -8.77
C GLY A 422 -8.93 -16.29 -9.10
N ALA A 423 -7.68 -16.14 -9.57
CA ALA A 423 -7.11 -14.85 -9.93
C ALA A 423 -7.93 -14.16 -11.04
N ALA A 424 -8.30 -14.90 -12.08
CA ALA A 424 -9.15 -14.42 -13.17
C ALA A 424 -10.54 -13.98 -12.69
N PHE A 425 -11.17 -14.76 -11.81
CA PHE A 425 -12.47 -14.42 -11.22
C PHE A 425 -12.41 -13.13 -10.40
N PHE A 426 -11.48 -13.04 -9.43
CA PHE A 426 -11.34 -11.85 -8.60
C PHE A 426 -10.95 -10.61 -9.44
N SER A 427 -10.05 -10.77 -10.42
CA SER A 427 -9.68 -9.72 -11.36
C SER A 427 -10.89 -9.24 -12.18
N PHE A 428 -11.70 -10.15 -12.72
CA PHE A 428 -12.93 -9.79 -13.42
C PHE A 428 -13.86 -8.96 -12.54
N VAL A 429 -14.08 -9.36 -11.28
CA VAL A 429 -14.95 -8.62 -10.35
C VAL A 429 -14.42 -7.22 -10.08
N GLY A 430 -13.09 -7.04 -9.98
CA GLY A 430 -12.48 -5.72 -9.81
C GLY A 430 -12.66 -4.77 -10.98
N LYS A 431 -12.94 -5.29 -12.19
CA LYS A 431 -13.27 -4.51 -13.38
C LYS A 431 -14.71 -4.00 -13.37
N ILE A 432 -15.58 -4.50 -12.49
CA ILE A 432 -16.99 -4.13 -12.50
C ILE A 432 -17.21 -2.83 -11.72
N THR A 433 -17.80 -1.85 -12.39
CA THR A 433 -18.28 -0.62 -11.80
C THR A 433 -19.79 -0.71 -11.63
N TRP A 434 -20.25 -0.52 -10.39
CA TRP A 434 -21.63 -0.69 -9.98
C TRP A 434 -22.31 0.65 -9.69
N SER A 435 -23.59 0.76 -10.01
CA SER A 435 -24.40 1.88 -9.54
C SER A 435 -24.69 1.77 -8.03
N ASP A 436 -24.86 2.90 -7.33
CA ASP A 436 -25.19 2.92 -5.90
C ASP A 436 -26.49 2.15 -5.59
N GLU A 437 -27.47 2.21 -6.50
CA GLU A 437 -28.72 1.46 -6.42
C GLU A 437 -28.47 -0.05 -6.45
N THR A 438 -27.64 -0.52 -7.40
CA THR A 438 -27.27 -1.92 -7.51
C THR A 438 -26.50 -2.39 -6.28
N LEU A 439 -25.57 -1.59 -5.77
CA LEU A 439 -24.83 -1.91 -4.55
C LEU A 439 -25.75 -2.05 -3.34
N LYS A 440 -26.80 -1.24 -3.25
CA LYS A 440 -27.83 -1.37 -2.20
C LYS A 440 -28.59 -2.69 -2.36
N TRP A 441 -29.07 -2.98 -3.57
CA TRP A 441 -29.80 -4.21 -3.88
C TRP A 441 -28.97 -5.48 -3.60
N LEU A 442 -27.67 -5.49 -3.96
CA LEU A 442 -26.78 -6.61 -3.65
C LEU A 442 -26.67 -6.90 -2.14
N ARG A 443 -26.82 -5.89 -1.28
CA ARG A 443 -26.89 -6.12 0.18
C ARG A 443 -28.23 -6.73 0.59
N GLU A 444 -29.32 -6.27 -0.01
CA GLU A 444 -30.69 -6.69 0.32
C GLU A 444 -30.94 -8.17 -0.02
N ILE A 445 -30.36 -8.68 -1.11
CA ILE A 445 -30.53 -10.09 -1.51
C ILE A 445 -29.68 -11.08 -0.70
N GLY A 446 -28.79 -10.59 0.16
CA GLY A 446 -27.88 -11.40 0.98
C GLY A 446 -26.62 -11.87 0.25
N THR A 447 -25.62 -12.27 1.03
CA THR A 447 -24.26 -12.60 0.55
C THR A 447 -24.22 -13.74 -0.46
N GLU A 448 -25.01 -14.79 -0.25
CA GLU A 448 -25.06 -15.95 -1.14
C GLU A 448 -25.62 -15.59 -2.52
N ASN A 449 -26.74 -14.86 -2.56
CA ASN A 449 -27.37 -14.46 -3.82
C ASN A 449 -26.54 -13.39 -4.55
N ALA A 450 -25.93 -12.46 -3.82
CA ALA A 450 -24.97 -11.53 -4.40
C ALA A 450 -23.81 -12.28 -5.09
N TYR A 451 -23.29 -13.33 -4.44
CA TYR A 451 -22.25 -14.16 -5.03
C TYR A 451 -22.72 -14.88 -6.31
N LYS A 452 -23.95 -15.43 -6.32
CA LYS A 452 -24.55 -16.05 -7.52
C LYS A 452 -24.68 -15.07 -8.68
N VAL A 453 -25.09 -13.82 -8.43
CA VAL A 453 -25.15 -12.77 -9.46
C VAL A 453 -23.77 -12.58 -10.10
N ILE A 454 -22.73 -12.48 -9.28
CA ILE A 454 -21.37 -12.20 -9.75
C ILE A 454 -20.79 -13.40 -10.51
N LEU A 455 -20.99 -14.63 -10.03
CA LEU A 455 -20.62 -15.85 -10.74
C LEU A 455 -21.31 -15.95 -12.10
N GLY A 456 -22.62 -15.67 -12.14
CA GLY A 456 -23.38 -15.63 -13.38
C GLY A 456 -22.82 -14.60 -14.36
N MET A 457 -22.45 -13.41 -13.88
CA MET A 457 -21.81 -12.38 -14.71
C MET A 457 -20.44 -12.84 -15.22
N TYR A 458 -19.61 -13.44 -14.38
CA TYR A 458 -18.32 -14.00 -14.79
C TYR A 458 -18.48 -15.03 -15.91
N SER A 459 -19.40 -15.99 -15.75
CA SER A 459 -19.70 -17.02 -16.76
C SER A 459 -20.19 -16.46 -18.12
N LEU A 460 -20.74 -15.25 -18.15
CA LEU A 460 -21.23 -14.63 -19.39
C LEU A 460 -20.23 -13.69 -20.05
N PHE A 461 -19.32 -13.09 -19.28
CA PHE A 461 -18.52 -11.96 -19.75
C PHE A 461 -17.01 -12.12 -19.56
N ALA A 462 -16.51 -13.16 -18.87
CA ALA A 462 -15.08 -13.36 -18.62
C ALA A 462 -14.25 -13.46 -19.91
N ASP A 463 -14.78 -14.15 -20.93
CA ASP A 463 -14.09 -14.35 -22.22
C ASP A 463 -14.08 -13.10 -23.12
N ARG A 464 -14.74 -12.01 -22.68
CA ARG A 464 -14.78 -10.77 -23.45
C ARG A 464 -13.63 -9.88 -23.02
N GLU A 465 -12.80 -9.50 -23.99
CA GLU A 465 -11.77 -8.49 -23.77
C GLU A 465 -12.43 -7.20 -23.23
N SER A 466 -12.01 -6.82 -22.02
CA SER A 466 -12.63 -5.71 -21.30
C SER A 466 -11.63 -5.09 -20.31
N LYS A 467 -11.58 -3.75 -20.37
CA LYS A 467 -10.93 -2.93 -19.35
C LYS A 467 -11.87 -2.68 -18.17
N GLU A 468 -13.16 -2.50 -18.44
CA GLU A 468 -14.17 -2.19 -17.42
C GLU A 468 -15.55 -2.68 -17.85
N LEU A 469 -16.36 -3.12 -16.88
CA LEU A 469 -17.78 -3.44 -17.07
C LEU A 469 -18.61 -2.47 -16.23
N ILE A 470 -19.44 -1.64 -16.88
CA ILE A 470 -20.29 -0.68 -16.20
C ILE A 470 -21.70 -1.26 -16.10
N VAL A 471 -22.15 -1.53 -14.88
CA VAL A 471 -23.52 -1.95 -14.57
C VAL A 471 -24.40 -0.72 -14.41
N GLN A 472 -25.37 -0.59 -15.31
CA GLN A 472 -26.29 0.55 -15.39
C GLN A 472 -27.34 0.53 -14.25
N ARG A 473 -27.96 1.69 -14.01
CA ARG A 473 -29.07 1.82 -13.04
C ARG A 473 -30.25 0.92 -13.39
N GLY A 474 -31.02 0.51 -12.38
CA GLY A 474 -32.13 -0.41 -12.53
C GLY A 474 -31.76 -1.89 -12.69
N PHE A 475 -30.46 -2.24 -12.72
CA PHE A 475 -30.02 -3.64 -12.78
C PHE A 475 -30.44 -4.41 -11.52
N LYS A 476 -31.28 -5.44 -11.71
CA LYS A 476 -31.69 -6.42 -10.70
C LYS A 476 -31.95 -7.77 -11.37
N VAL A 477 -31.82 -8.85 -10.61
CA VAL A 477 -32.12 -10.21 -11.05
C VAL A 477 -33.18 -10.81 -10.13
N GLU A 478 -34.22 -11.41 -10.70
CA GLU A 478 -35.30 -12.04 -9.95
C GLU A 478 -34.82 -13.28 -9.19
N ASN A 479 -35.38 -13.52 -8.00
CA ASN A 479 -34.99 -14.63 -7.14
C ASN A 479 -35.14 -16.00 -7.82
N GLU A 480 -36.17 -16.19 -8.65
CA GLU A 480 -36.39 -17.43 -9.41
C GLU A 480 -35.23 -17.72 -10.39
N ILE A 481 -34.67 -16.69 -11.01
CA ILE A 481 -33.49 -16.82 -11.87
C ILE A 481 -32.27 -17.19 -11.03
N LEU A 482 -32.11 -16.59 -9.84
CA LEU A 482 -31.00 -16.87 -8.93
C LEU A 482 -31.03 -18.30 -8.38
N GLN A 483 -32.21 -18.89 -8.18
CA GLN A 483 -32.34 -20.31 -7.82
C GLN A 483 -31.81 -21.25 -8.91
N GLY A 484 -31.70 -20.77 -10.16
CA GLY A 484 -31.11 -21.47 -11.29
C GLY A 484 -29.58 -21.41 -11.36
N ILE A 485 -28.92 -20.70 -10.45
CA ILE A 485 -27.45 -20.55 -10.40
C ILE A 485 -26.89 -21.48 -9.32
N GLN A 486 -25.94 -22.33 -9.71
CA GLN A 486 -25.17 -23.18 -8.81
C GLN A 486 -23.77 -22.60 -8.62
N ALA A 487 -23.23 -22.73 -7.41
CA ALA A 487 -21.88 -22.32 -7.07
C ALA A 487 -21.02 -23.55 -6.71
N LYS A 488 -21.16 -24.64 -7.47
CA LYS A 488 -20.47 -25.92 -7.23
C LYS A 488 -19.92 -26.49 -8.54
N ASN A 489 -18.71 -27.08 -8.47
CA ASN A 489 -18.10 -27.95 -9.49
C ASN A 489 -18.11 -27.39 -10.93
N ASP A 490 -17.42 -26.27 -11.16
CA ASP A 490 -17.21 -25.60 -12.46
C ASP A 490 -18.47 -25.18 -13.26
N GLU A 491 -19.65 -25.67 -12.89
CA GLU A 491 -20.94 -25.35 -13.49
C GLU A 491 -21.64 -24.22 -12.72
N VAL A 492 -21.83 -23.09 -13.39
CA VAL A 492 -22.46 -21.90 -12.80
C VAL A 492 -23.99 -21.95 -12.88
N PHE A 493 -24.58 -22.67 -13.84
CA PHE A 493 -26.02 -22.72 -14.07
C PHE A 493 -26.53 -24.15 -14.02
N LYS A 494 -27.75 -24.36 -13.49
CA LYS A 494 -28.41 -25.67 -13.43
C LYS A 494 -28.65 -26.30 -14.80
N ASP A 495 -28.93 -25.45 -15.79
CA ASP A 495 -29.27 -25.83 -17.16
C ASP A 495 -29.11 -24.61 -18.10
N ASP A 496 -29.13 -24.86 -19.42
CA ASP A 496 -29.05 -23.82 -20.45
C ASP A 496 -30.23 -22.82 -20.39
N GLY A 497 -31.39 -23.26 -19.90
CA GLY A 497 -32.56 -22.41 -19.69
C GLY A 497 -32.30 -21.36 -18.60
N ALA A 498 -31.71 -21.76 -17.47
CA ALA A 498 -31.29 -20.87 -16.39
C ALA A 498 -30.24 -19.87 -16.87
N ARG A 499 -29.23 -20.33 -17.63
CA ARG A 499 -28.24 -19.46 -18.27
C ARG A 499 -28.89 -18.44 -19.20
N SER A 500 -29.84 -18.87 -20.03
CA SER A 500 -30.56 -18.01 -20.97
C SER A 500 -31.42 -16.95 -20.27
N ARG A 501 -32.15 -17.33 -19.22
CA ARG A 501 -32.93 -16.38 -18.40
C ARG A 501 -32.03 -15.35 -17.72
N PHE A 502 -30.93 -15.78 -17.13
CA PHE A 502 -29.95 -14.87 -16.51
C PHE A 502 -29.30 -13.93 -17.55
N LYS A 503 -28.90 -14.46 -18.71
CA LYS A 503 -28.35 -13.63 -19.78
C LYS A 503 -29.32 -12.52 -20.21
N LYS A 504 -30.61 -12.83 -20.36
CA LYS A 504 -31.64 -11.85 -20.71
C LYS A 504 -31.81 -10.76 -19.64
N SER A 505 -31.69 -11.09 -18.36
CA SER A 505 -31.82 -10.12 -17.27
C SER A 505 -30.59 -9.21 -17.12
N VAL A 506 -29.41 -9.64 -17.60
CA VAL A 506 -28.16 -8.87 -17.42
C VAL A 506 -27.71 -8.10 -18.66
N ILE A 507 -27.88 -8.63 -19.87
CA ILE A 507 -27.20 -8.13 -21.07
C ILE A 507 -27.52 -6.67 -21.42
N ASN A 508 -28.74 -6.21 -21.15
CA ASN A 508 -29.18 -4.85 -21.44
C ASN A 508 -28.69 -3.82 -20.41
N PHE A 509 -28.13 -4.27 -19.28
CA PHE A 509 -27.66 -3.40 -18.20
C PHE A 509 -26.13 -3.33 -18.10
N VAL A 510 -25.39 -4.10 -18.92
CA VAL A 510 -23.93 -4.15 -18.86
C VAL A 510 -23.33 -3.49 -20.09
N LYS A 511 -22.62 -2.38 -19.88
CA LYS A 511 -21.79 -1.74 -20.89
C LYS A 511 -20.34 -2.20 -20.73
N ILE A 512 -19.77 -2.77 -21.78
CA ILE A 512 -18.36 -3.19 -21.81
C ILE A 512 -17.51 -2.08 -22.40
N ILE A 513 -16.42 -1.73 -21.69
CA ILE A 513 -15.40 -0.79 -22.17
C ILE A 513 -14.16 -1.61 -22.53
N VAL A 514 -13.73 -1.50 -23.80
CA VAL A 514 -12.60 -2.26 -24.36
C VAL A 514 -11.29 -1.48 -24.29
#